data_AF-A0A5B1QET2-F1
#
_entry.id   AF-A0A5B1QET2-F1
#
_cell.length_a   1.000
_cell.length_b   1.000
_cell.length_c   1.000
_cell.angle_alpha   90.00
_cell.angle_beta   90.00
_cell.angle_gamma   90.00
#
_symmetry.space_group_name_H-M   'P 1'
#
loop_
_entity.id
_entity.type
_entity.pdbx_description
1 polymer ?
#
loop_
_entity_poly.entity_id
_entity_poly.type
_entity_poly.pdbx_seq_one_letter_code
_entity_poly.pdbx_strand_id
1 'polypeptide(L)'
;MIRTHRMRLQLVLAVLLVATTSEPPGAILQSNAFSTTNRALSWRDVSFHIKLNLFDPPHPIVTAVIRRLRPEDQGTNYSSWKEEEIFSELPQNRCHCRLSLLLALALMDSVFVDVGSASDIFKLAIAPCQEHILRIKQDKADLPILRAECFENDVWSIDDQKAMLYDSFRGQLSFFSACAGFRSTSRAWCQEPELTLPQDI
;
A
#
# COMPACT_ATOMS: atom_id res chain seq x y z
N MET A 1 -2.91 2.67 -19.53
CA MET A 1 -1.54 2.93 -20.01
C MET A 1 -0.78 3.60 -18.89
N ILE A 2 0.31 2.99 -18.43
CA ILE A 2 1.21 3.56 -17.41
C ILE A 2 1.90 4.79 -18.00
N ARG A 3 1.89 5.93 -17.30
CA ARG A 3 2.49 7.19 -17.81
C ARG A 3 3.50 7.85 -16.89
N THR A 4 3.37 7.69 -15.56
CA THR A 4 4.34 8.23 -14.59
C THR A 4 5.03 7.11 -13.81
N HIS A 5 6.20 7.41 -13.23
CA HIS A 5 6.88 6.45 -12.34
C HIS A 5 6.02 6.10 -11.12
N ARG A 6 5.31 7.07 -10.54
CA ARG A 6 4.40 6.82 -9.40
C ARG A 6 3.29 5.85 -9.78
N MET A 7 2.63 6.04 -10.93
CA MET A 7 1.56 5.16 -11.43
C MET A 7 2.03 3.70 -11.50
N ARG A 8 3.27 3.47 -11.98
CA ARG A 8 3.87 2.14 -12.04
C ARG A 8 4.00 1.50 -10.67
N LEU A 9 4.64 2.23 -9.77
CA LEU A 9 4.97 1.71 -8.44
C LEU A 9 3.70 1.42 -7.65
N GLN A 10 2.73 2.34 -7.66
CA GLN A 10 1.47 2.14 -6.94
C GLN A 10 0.64 1.00 -7.54
N LEU A 11 0.60 0.83 -8.87
CA LEU A 11 -0.14 -0.27 -9.48
C LEU A 11 0.49 -1.62 -9.15
N VAL A 12 1.81 -1.75 -9.24
CA VAL A 12 2.50 -2.99 -8.86
C VAL A 12 2.27 -3.29 -7.39
N LEU A 13 2.40 -2.29 -6.52
CA LEU A 13 2.11 -2.46 -5.09
C LEU A 13 0.66 -2.87 -4.84
N ALA A 14 -0.32 -2.25 -5.52
CA ALA A 14 -1.73 -2.58 -5.39
C ALA A 14 -2.01 -4.03 -5.77
N VAL A 15 -1.47 -4.49 -6.91
CA VAL A 15 -1.59 -5.90 -7.33
C VAL A 15 -0.98 -6.82 -6.29
N LEU A 16 0.22 -6.51 -5.79
CA LEU A 16 0.89 -7.36 -4.81
C LEU A 16 0.13 -7.39 -3.48
N LEU A 17 -0.33 -6.26 -2.96
CA LEU A 17 -1.12 -6.22 -1.73
C LEU A 17 -2.42 -7.01 -1.89
N VAL A 18 -3.18 -6.81 -2.97
CA VAL A 18 -4.42 -7.57 -3.21
C VAL A 18 -4.15 -9.07 -3.39
N ALA A 19 -3.04 -9.44 -4.04
CA ALA A 19 -2.72 -10.85 -4.30
C ALA A 19 -2.16 -11.60 -3.09
N THR A 20 -1.49 -10.90 -2.17
CA THR A 20 -0.77 -11.52 -1.04
C THR A 20 -1.48 -11.34 0.29
N THR A 21 -2.29 -10.30 0.44
CA THR A 21 -3.12 -10.13 1.63
C THR A 21 -4.43 -10.91 1.46
N SER A 22 -4.88 -11.59 2.51
CA SER A 22 -6.20 -12.24 2.52
C SER A 22 -7.36 -11.24 2.73
N GLU A 23 -7.18 -10.01 2.27
CA GLU A 23 -8.06 -8.88 2.56
C GLU A 23 -8.84 -8.47 1.31
N PRO A 24 -10.11 -8.06 1.46
CA PRO A 24 -10.89 -7.61 0.31
C PRO A 24 -10.22 -6.38 -0.32
N PRO A 25 -10.27 -6.23 -1.66
CA PRO A 25 -9.66 -5.09 -2.34
C PRO A 25 -10.11 -3.73 -1.79
N GLY A 26 -11.36 -3.61 -1.34
CA GLY A 26 -11.92 -2.40 -0.72
C GLY A 26 -11.34 -2.02 0.64
N ALA A 27 -10.53 -2.89 1.27
CA ALA A 27 -9.75 -2.55 2.47
C ALA A 27 -8.37 -1.96 2.13
N ILE A 28 -7.91 -2.10 0.88
CA ILE A 28 -6.63 -1.58 0.39
C ILE A 28 -6.87 -0.33 -0.46
N LEU A 29 -7.81 -0.45 -1.39
CA LEU A 29 -8.26 0.56 -2.34
C LEU A 29 -9.59 1.14 -1.86
N GLN A 30 -9.99 2.26 -2.45
CA GLN A 30 -11.30 2.80 -2.18
C GLN A 30 -12.39 1.94 -2.84
N SER A 31 -13.30 1.38 -2.02
CA SER A 31 -14.46 0.64 -2.53
C SER A 31 -15.42 1.56 -3.28
N ASN A 32 -16.01 1.03 -4.35
CA ASN A 32 -16.97 1.77 -5.18
C ASN A 32 -18.28 2.04 -4.42
N ALA A 33 -18.70 1.12 -3.54
CA ALA A 33 -19.89 1.27 -2.71
C ALA A 33 -19.81 2.49 -1.77
N PHE A 34 -18.59 2.92 -1.43
CA PHE A 34 -18.31 4.05 -0.56
C PHE A 34 -17.37 5.08 -1.21
N SER A 35 -17.57 5.33 -2.50
CA SER A 35 -16.76 6.24 -3.33
C SER A 35 -16.72 7.70 -2.84
N THR A 36 -17.60 8.10 -1.93
CA THR A 36 -17.60 9.45 -1.30
C THR A 36 -16.71 9.54 -0.06
N THR A 37 -16.28 8.42 0.52
CA THR A 37 -15.62 8.39 1.84
C THR A 37 -14.10 8.54 1.80
N ASN A 38 -13.48 8.38 0.62
CA ASN A 38 -12.03 8.36 0.42
C ASN A 38 -11.27 7.36 1.32
N ARG A 39 -11.97 6.37 1.87
CA ARG A 39 -11.38 5.37 2.77
C ARG A 39 -10.58 4.36 1.96
N ALA A 40 -9.28 4.30 2.24
CA ALA A 40 -8.33 3.35 1.67
C ALA A 40 -7.13 3.22 2.63
N LEU A 41 -6.17 2.37 2.30
CA LEU A 41 -4.94 2.25 3.06
C LEU A 41 -4.15 3.58 3.06
N SER A 42 -3.83 4.08 4.25
CA SER A 42 -3.18 5.38 4.47
C SER A 42 -1.85 5.22 5.21
N TRP A 43 -1.03 6.27 5.23
CA TRP A 43 0.29 6.18 5.87
C TRP A 43 0.23 5.95 7.39
N ARG A 44 -0.83 6.39 8.08
CA ARG A 44 -1.07 6.08 9.50
C ARG A 44 -1.22 4.58 9.79
N ASP A 45 -1.60 3.80 8.79
CA ASP A 45 -1.82 2.36 8.91
C ASP A 45 -0.51 1.56 8.74
N VAL A 46 0.61 2.23 8.45
CA VAL A 46 1.90 1.59 8.18
C VAL A 46 2.97 2.13 9.11
N SER A 47 3.70 1.25 9.79
CA SER A 47 4.91 1.59 10.53
C SER A 47 6.13 0.97 9.88
N PHE A 48 7.23 1.72 9.79
CA PHE A 48 8.49 1.24 9.24
C PHE A 48 9.51 1.04 10.36
N HIS A 49 10.04 -0.16 10.45
CA HIS A 49 10.92 -0.60 11.53
C HIS A 49 12.32 -0.84 10.96
N ILE A 50 13.31 -0.22 11.59
CA ILE A 50 14.73 -0.44 11.32
C ILE A 50 15.29 -1.21 12.50
N LYS A 51 15.47 -2.51 12.29
CA LYS A 51 15.98 -3.46 13.27
C LYS A 51 17.46 -3.71 13.06
N LEU A 52 18.13 -4.03 14.15
CA LEU A 52 19.53 -4.39 14.14
C LEU A 52 19.78 -5.70 13.42
N ASN A 53 20.79 -5.71 12.57
CA ASN A 53 21.34 -6.94 12.01
C ASN A 53 22.62 -7.31 12.78
N LEU A 54 22.51 -8.28 13.68
CA LEU A 54 23.64 -8.73 14.50
C LEU A 54 24.76 -9.38 13.68
N PHE A 55 24.43 -9.93 12.50
CA PHE A 55 25.39 -10.62 11.63
C PHE A 55 26.06 -9.68 10.62
N ASP A 56 25.40 -8.57 10.28
CA ASP A 56 25.91 -7.58 9.33
C ASP A 56 25.51 -6.17 9.80
N PRO A 57 26.23 -5.61 10.80
CA PRO A 57 25.92 -4.32 11.41
C PRO A 57 25.75 -3.13 10.45
N PRO A 58 26.51 -3.00 9.33
CA PRO A 58 26.30 -1.89 8.39
C PRO A 58 25.01 -2.01 7.56
N HIS A 59 24.34 -3.17 7.56
CA HIS A 59 23.12 -3.42 6.78
C HIS A 59 21.95 -3.79 7.71
N PRO A 60 21.18 -2.79 8.20
CA PRO A 60 20.06 -3.05 9.11
C PRO A 60 18.94 -3.84 8.42
N ILE A 61 18.16 -4.56 9.22
CA ILE A 61 16.95 -5.24 8.76
C ILE A 61 15.81 -4.22 8.74
N VAL A 62 15.27 -3.94 7.57
CA VAL A 62 14.13 -3.04 7.42
C VAL A 62 12.86 -3.86 7.22
N THR A 63 11.82 -3.57 7.99
CA THR A 63 10.48 -4.16 7.84
C THR A 63 9.41 -3.07 7.85
N ALA A 64 8.25 -3.38 7.28
CA ALA A 64 7.07 -2.52 7.36
C ALA A 64 5.92 -3.33 7.97
N VAL A 65 5.22 -2.78 8.94
CA VAL A 65 4.04 -3.41 9.54
C VAL A 65 2.81 -2.64 9.08
N ILE A 66 1.88 -3.34 8.44
CA ILE A 66 0.57 -2.80 8.09
C ILE A 66 -0.40 -3.20 9.19
N ARG A 67 -1.01 -2.20 9.85
CA ARG A 67 -2.01 -2.36 10.90
C ARG A 67 -3.37 -1.96 10.37
N ARG A 68 -4.34 -2.86 10.43
CA ARG A 68 -5.72 -2.57 10.04
C ARG A 68 -6.73 -3.04 11.07
N LEU A 69 -7.80 -2.27 11.18
CA LEU A 69 -8.96 -2.65 11.98
C LEU A 69 -9.82 -3.65 11.18
N ARG A 70 -10.24 -4.75 11.80
CA ARG A 70 -11.20 -5.67 11.18
C ARG A 70 -12.60 -5.03 11.17
N PRO A 71 -13.31 -5.03 10.03
CA PRO A 71 -14.67 -4.50 9.94
C PRO A 71 -15.68 -5.25 10.83
N GLU A 72 -15.48 -6.56 11.04
CA GLU A 72 -16.39 -7.45 11.78
C GLU A 72 -16.56 -7.05 13.27
N ASP A 73 -15.62 -6.28 13.82
CA ASP A 73 -15.60 -5.88 15.23
C ASP A 73 -16.04 -4.42 15.45
N GLN A 74 -16.57 -3.71 14.45
CA GLN A 74 -17.07 -2.33 14.61
C GLN A 74 -18.28 -2.19 15.58
N GLY A 75 -18.78 -3.30 16.12
CA GLY A 75 -19.86 -3.34 17.11
C GLY A 75 -19.53 -4.07 18.43
N THR A 76 -18.35 -4.66 18.57
CA THR A 76 -17.94 -5.37 19.79
C THR A 76 -16.72 -4.65 20.39
N ASN A 77 -16.68 -4.48 21.72
CA ASN A 77 -15.58 -3.79 22.44
C ASN A 77 -14.20 -4.50 22.34
N TYR A 78 -14.05 -5.47 21.44
CA TYR A 78 -12.82 -6.19 21.17
C TYR A 78 -12.30 -5.78 19.79
N SER A 79 -11.65 -4.62 19.70
CA SER A 79 -10.96 -4.19 18.48
C SER A 79 -9.77 -5.12 18.21
N SER A 80 -9.97 -6.20 17.45
CA SER A 80 -8.89 -7.09 17.05
C SER A 80 -8.16 -6.49 15.85
N TRP A 81 -7.03 -5.85 16.11
CA TRP A 81 -6.16 -5.36 15.04
C TRP A 81 -5.57 -6.55 14.26
N LYS A 82 -5.58 -6.45 12.93
CA LYS A 82 -4.80 -7.35 12.10
C LYS A 82 -3.50 -6.65 11.73
N GLU A 83 -2.39 -7.27 12.10
CA GLU A 83 -1.05 -6.80 11.74
C GLU A 83 -0.44 -7.76 10.72
N GLU A 84 0.15 -7.21 9.67
CA GLU A 84 0.96 -7.94 8.70
C GLU A 84 2.35 -7.32 8.65
N GLU A 85 3.38 -8.08 9.00
CA GLU A 85 4.77 -7.67 8.84
C GLU A 85 5.28 -8.04 7.45
N ILE A 86 5.80 -7.05 6.73
CA ILE A 86 6.36 -7.13 5.40
C ILE A 86 7.88 -7.03 5.51
N PHE A 87 8.56 -8.07 5.05
CA PHE A 87 10.01 -8.17 5.03
C PHE A 87 10.58 -7.74 3.68
N SER A 88 11.88 -7.45 3.67
CA SER A 88 12.62 -7.30 2.42
C SER A 88 12.73 -8.63 1.69
N GLU A 89 12.43 -8.63 0.40
CA GLU A 89 12.68 -9.77 -0.48
C GLU A 89 14.17 -9.91 -0.84
N LEU A 90 14.54 -11.10 -1.32
CA LEU A 90 15.87 -11.38 -1.84
C LEU A 90 16.21 -10.49 -3.06
N PRO A 91 17.50 -10.25 -3.36
CA PRO A 91 17.91 -9.36 -4.46
C PRO A 91 17.30 -9.70 -5.84
N GLN A 92 17.11 -10.99 -6.14
CA GLN A 92 16.48 -11.47 -7.37
C GLN A 92 14.99 -11.09 -7.50
N ASN A 93 14.35 -10.76 -6.38
CA ASN A 93 12.92 -10.52 -6.26
C ASN A 93 12.58 -9.04 -6.04
N ARG A 94 13.55 -8.12 -6.17
CA ARG A 94 13.37 -6.70 -5.86
C ARG A 94 12.25 -6.01 -6.64
N CYS A 95 11.97 -6.46 -7.87
CA CYS A 95 10.92 -5.88 -8.70
C CYS A 95 9.50 -6.11 -8.15
N HIS A 96 9.32 -7.10 -7.28
CA HIS A 96 8.06 -7.40 -6.60
C HIS A 96 8.17 -7.32 -5.07
N CYS A 97 9.22 -6.68 -4.55
CA CYS A 97 9.38 -6.45 -3.13
C CYS A 97 8.40 -5.39 -2.63
N ARG A 98 7.36 -5.81 -1.89
CA ARG A 98 6.34 -4.92 -1.31
C ARG A 98 6.96 -3.84 -0.44
N LEU A 99 7.95 -4.20 0.39
CA LEU A 99 8.68 -3.24 1.24
C LEU A 99 9.37 -2.15 0.41
N SER A 100 10.10 -2.54 -0.65
CA SER A 100 10.81 -1.58 -1.50
C SER A 100 9.84 -0.63 -2.22
N LEU A 101 8.69 -1.15 -2.65
CA LEU A 101 7.64 -0.34 -3.28
C LEU A 101 6.99 0.63 -2.29
N LEU A 102 6.68 0.17 -1.07
CA LEU A 102 6.17 1.01 0.02
C LEU A 102 7.15 2.13 0.37
N LEU A 103 8.43 1.80 0.59
CA LEU A 103 9.47 2.77 0.88
C LEU A 103 9.66 3.77 -0.25
N ALA A 104 9.64 3.32 -1.51
CA ALA A 104 9.74 4.21 -2.66
C ALA A 104 8.59 5.22 -2.70
N LEU A 105 7.34 4.77 -2.50
CA LEU A 105 6.18 5.65 -2.45
C LEU A 105 6.24 6.61 -1.24
N ALA A 106 6.66 6.12 -0.08
CA ALA A 106 6.83 6.91 1.15
C ALA A 106 7.86 8.03 0.96
N LEU A 107 8.99 7.73 0.32
CA LEU A 107 10.02 8.72 -0.02
C LEU A 107 9.52 9.72 -1.06
N MET A 108 8.80 9.27 -2.09
CA MET A 108 8.18 10.16 -3.07
C MET A 108 7.16 11.13 -2.42
N ASP A 109 6.45 10.67 -1.39
CA ASP A 109 5.50 11.48 -0.61
C ASP A 109 6.19 12.31 0.49
N SER A 110 7.50 12.11 0.70
CA SER A 110 8.27 12.75 1.76
C SER A 110 7.63 12.58 3.14
N VAL A 111 7.10 11.39 3.43
CA VAL A 111 6.28 11.14 4.64
C VAL A 111 7.07 11.10 5.93
N PHE A 112 8.37 10.79 5.86
CA PHE A 112 9.19 10.62 7.04
C PHE A 112 9.68 11.95 7.61
N VAL A 113 9.74 12.02 8.94
CA VAL A 113 10.36 13.13 9.67
C VAL A 113 11.88 12.98 9.68
N ASP A 114 12.34 11.74 9.89
CA ASP A 114 13.72 11.44 10.27
C ASP A 114 14.65 11.17 9.07
N VAL A 115 14.09 10.85 7.90
CA VAL A 115 14.85 10.42 6.72
C VAL A 115 14.38 11.12 5.45
N GLY A 116 15.31 11.50 4.60
CA GLY A 116 15.03 12.15 3.31
C GLY A 116 15.30 11.26 2.09
N SER A 117 16.10 10.21 2.27
CA SER A 117 16.54 9.34 1.19
C SER A 117 16.57 7.87 1.59
N ALA A 118 16.61 6.98 0.59
CA ALA A 118 16.82 5.56 0.83
C ALA A 118 18.18 5.26 1.47
N SER A 119 19.20 6.10 1.23
CA SER A 119 20.51 5.93 1.85
C SER A 119 20.45 6.12 3.37
N ASP A 120 19.62 7.05 3.84
CA ASP A 120 19.43 7.29 5.28
C ASP A 120 18.77 6.10 5.99
N ILE A 121 18.08 5.24 5.25
CA ILE A 121 17.41 4.03 5.77
C ILE A 121 18.36 2.83 5.72
N PHE A 122 19.03 2.61 4.59
CA PHE A 122 19.80 1.39 4.34
C PHE A 122 21.31 1.52 4.61
N LYS A 123 21.84 2.74 4.69
CA LYS A 123 23.27 3.03 4.89
C LYS A 123 23.43 3.96 6.08
N LEU A 124 23.17 3.42 7.26
CA LEU A 124 23.33 4.18 8.49
C LEU A 124 24.82 4.40 8.77
N ALA A 125 25.22 5.65 8.93
CA ALA A 125 26.59 6.01 9.31
C ALA A 125 26.95 5.48 10.71
N ILE A 126 25.95 5.30 11.57
CA ILE A 126 26.06 4.72 12.91
C ILE A 126 25.06 3.58 12.98
N ALA A 127 25.54 2.36 13.24
CA ALA A 127 24.66 1.21 13.43
C ALA A 127 23.68 1.50 14.58
N PRO A 128 22.37 1.23 14.42
CA PRO A 128 21.40 1.45 15.50
C PRO A 128 21.86 0.71 16.76
N CYS A 129 21.67 1.25 17.96
CA CYS A 129 21.87 0.44 19.18
C CYS A 129 20.57 -0.27 19.60
N GLN A 130 19.44 0.14 19.03
CA GLN A 130 18.09 -0.34 19.32
C GLN A 130 17.23 -0.27 18.05
N GLU A 131 16.09 -0.95 18.06
CA GLU A 131 15.08 -0.81 17.01
C GLU A 131 14.64 0.67 16.89
N HIS A 132 14.63 1.17 15.65
CA HIS A 132 14.17 2.51 15.35
C HIS A 132 12.93 2.45 14.47
N ILE A 133 11.83 3.04 14.94
CA ILE A 133 10.58 3.16 14.17
C ILE A 133 10.57 4.55 13.52
N LEU A 134 10.52 4.59 12.20
CA LEU A 134 10.50 5.85 11.45
C LEU A 134 9.22 6.62 11.74
N ARG A 135 9.35 7.90 12.09
CA ARG A 135 8.18 8.75 12.37
C ARG A 135 7.58 9.30 11.09
N ILE A 136 6.26 9.22 10.99
CA ILE A 136 5.48 9.78 9.89
C ILE A 136 5.02 11.19 10.27
N LYS A 137 5.14 12.13 9.33
CA LYS A 137 4.66 13.50 9.49
C LYS A 137 3.14 13.51 9.64
N GLN A 138 2.63 14.28 10.61
CA GLN A 138 1.20 14.30 10.92
C GLN A 138 0.34 14.78 9.74
N ASP A 139 0.82 15.72 8.92
CA ASP A 139 0.14 16.21 7.72
C ASP A 139 0.09 15.18 6.57
N LYS A 140 0.86 14.09 6.69
CA LYS A 140 0.91 12.99 5.71
C LYS A 140 0.26 11.72 6.22
N ALA A 141 -0.07 11.63 7.49
CA ALA A 141 -0.61 10.42 8.12
C ALA A 141 -1.87 9.92 7.39
N ASP A 142 -2.74 10.83 6.98
CA ASP A 142 -4.06 10.51 6.42
C ASP A 142 -4.07 10.39 4.90
N LEU A 143 -2.93 10.67 4.28
CA LEU A 143 -2.77 10.60 2.85
C LEU A 143 -2.87 9.13 2.41
N PRO A 144 -3.74 8.80 1.44
CA PRO A 144 -3.81 7.46 0.88
C PRO A 144 -2.49 7.06 0.22
N ILE A 145 -2.05 5.82 0.43
CA ILE A 145 -0.81 5.31 -0.18
C ILE A 145 -1.00 5.17 -1.69
N LEU A 146 -2.12 4.57 -2.09
CA LEU A 146 -2.52 4.33 -3.47
C LEU A 146 -3.50 5.43 -3.89
N ARG A 147 -3.09 6.30 -4.82
CA ARG A 147 -3.83 7.52 -5.15
C ARG A 147 -4.42 7.48 -6.57
N ALA A 148 -5.52 8.20 -6.74
CA ALA A 148 -6.23 8.29 -8.00
C ALA A 148 -5.35 8.89 -9.10
N GLU A 149 -5.59 8.46 -10.33
CA GLU A 149 -4.96 9.04 -11.51
C GLU A 149 -5.86 10.15 -12.04
N CYS A 150 -5.30 11.34 -12.24
CA CYS A 150 -6.02 12.49 -12.80
C CYS A 150 -5.51 12.79 -14.20
N PHE A 151 -6.41 13.23 -15.06
CA PHE A 151 -6.08 13.76 -16.37
C PHE A 151 -6.59 15.20 -16.46
N GLU A 152 -5.67 16.14 -16.32
CA GLU A 152 -5.96 17.57 -16.28
C GLU A 152 -5.00 18.28 -17.24
N ASN A 153 -5.51 19.24 -18.02
CA ASN A 153 -4.71 20.01 -18.98
C ASN A 153 -3.87 19.14 -19.94
N ASP A 154 -4.45 18.04 -20.43
CA ASP A 154 -3.80 17.05 -21.29
C ASP A 154 -2.58 16.32 -20.66
N VAL A 155 -2.40 16.45 -19.34
CA VAL A 155 -1.32 15.80 -18.59
C VAL A 155 -1.91 14.83 -17.58
N TRP A 156 -1.33 13.63 -17.55
CA TRP A 156 -1.64 12.63 -16.53
C TRP A 156 -0.82 12.89 -15.26
N SER A 157 -1.51 13.01 -14.13
CA SER A 157 -0.93 13.21 -12.81
C SER A 157 -1.54 12.23 -11.81
N ILE A 158 -1.03 12.26 -10.57
CA ILE A 158 -1.61 11.55 -9.44
C ILE A 158 -2.31 12.59 -8.57
N ASP A 159 -3.54 12.31 -8.17
CA ASP A 159 -4.29 13.16 -7.25
C ASP A 159 -3.57 13.25 -5.91
N ASP A 160 -3.54 14.44 -5.32
CA ASP A 160 -2.82 14.70 -4.08
C ASP A 160 -3.53 14.18 -2.84
N GLN A 161 -4.82 13.84 -2.91
CA GLN A 161 -5.63 13.48 -1.74
C GLN A 161 -6.55 12.28 -1.98
N LYS A 162 -6.99 12.06 -3.22
CA LYS A 162 -7.96 11.00 -3.51
C LYS A 162 -7.29 9.64 -3.62
N ALA A 163 -7.88 8.68 -2.93
CA ALA A 163 -7.53 7.29 -3.00
C ALA A 163 -7.85 6.71 -4.39
N MET A 164 -7.08 5.69 -4.78
CA MET A 164 -7.37 4.93 -6.00
C MET A 164 -8.68 4.15 -5.84
N LEU A 165 -9.62 4.40 -6.75
CA LEU A 165 -10.86 3.63 -6.85
C LEU A 165 -10.60 2.21 -7.31
N TYR A 166 -11.32 1.27 -6.71
CA TYR A 166 -11.25 -0.14 -7.06
C TYR A 166 -11.62 -0.40 -8.52
N ASP A 167 -12.63 0.29 -9.08
CA ASP A 167 -12.97 0.14 -10.51
C ASP A 167 -11.85 0.58 -11.45
N SER A 168 -11.16 1.68 -11.13
CA SER A 168 -10.01 2.15 -11.89
C SER A 168 -8.89 1.11 -11.87
N PHE A 169 -8.58 0.57 -10.69
CA PHE A 169 -7.61 -0.52 -10.53
C PHE A 169 -8.02 -1.77 -11.33
N ARG A 170 -9.27 -2.20 -11.23
CA ARG A 170 -9.81 -3.37 -11.94
C ARG A 170 -9.70 -3.22 -13.46
N GLY A 171 -9.99 -2.04 -13.97
CA GLY A 171 -9.83 -1.71 -15.39
C GLY A 171 -8.37 -1.80 -15.84
N GLN A 172 -7.44 -1.23 -15.06
CA GLN A 172 -6.00 -1.33 -15.33
C GLN A 172 -5.52 -2.77 -15.29
N LEU A 173 -5.90 -3.54 -14.27
CA LEU A 173 -5.53 -4.95 -14.14
C LEU A 173 -6.03 -5.75 -15.34
N SER A 174 -7.28 -5.56 -15.76
CA SER A 174 -7.85 -6.25 -16.92
C SER A 174 -7.08 -5.96 -18.21
N PHE A 175 -6.70 -4.69 -18.41
CA PHE A 175 -5.88 -4.29 -19.55
C PHE A 175 -4.50 -4.97 -19.55
N PHE A 176 -3.78 -4.95 -18.41
CA PHE A 176 -2.46 -5.57 -18.32
C PHE A 176 -2.52 -7.10 -18.40
N SER A 177 -3.55 -7.73 -17.85
CA SER A 177 -3.79 -9.16 -18.01
C SER A 177 -3.98 -9.53 -19.48
N ALA A 178 -4.77 -8.74 -20.23
CA ALA A 178 -4.92 -8.95 -21.67
C ALA A 178 -3.59 -8.79 -22.43
N CYS A 179 -2.81 -7.74 -22.12
CA CYS A 179 -1.49 -7.53 -22.73
C CYS A 179 -0.50 -8.67 -22.43
N ALA A 180 -0.58 -9.27 -21.24
CA ALA A 180 0.24 -10.41 -20.85
C ALA A 180 -0.27 -11.76 -21.41
N GLY A 181 -1.37 -11.77 -22.17
CA GLY A 181 -1.89 -12.97 -22.83
C GLY A 181 -2.78 -13.85 -21.94
N PHE A 182 -3.26 -13.34 -20.79
CA PHE A 182 -4.22 -14.07 -19.97
C PHE A 182 -5.58 -14.16 -20.68
N ARG A 183 -6.11 -15.38 -20.79
CA ARG A 183 -7.33 -15.69 -21.57
C ARG A 183 -8.64 -15.26 -20.91
N SER A 184 -8.64 -15.05 -19.60
CA SER A 184 -9.79 -14.58 -18.85
C SER A 184 -9.47 -13.26 -18.14
N THR A 185 -10.41 -12.31 -18.19
CA THR A 185 -10.40 -11.19 -17.23
C THR A 185 -10.40 -11.80 -15.83
N SER A 186 -9.45 -11.38 -15.00
CA SER A 186 -9.20 -11.82 -13.63
C SER A 186 -10.37 -11.47 -12.70
N ARG A 187 -11.54 -12.09 -12.91
CA ARG A 187 -12.72 -11.96 -12.04
C ARG A 187 -12.52 -12.62 -10.67
N ALA A 188 -11.57 -13.56 -10.58
CA ALA A 188 -11.40 -14.42 -9.41
C ALA A 188 -10.84 -13.72 -8.15
N TRP A 189 -10.22 -12.54 -8.27
CA TRP A 189 -9.60 -11.84 -7.12
C TRP A 189 -10.55 -10.91 -6.36
N CYS A 190 -11.82 -10.90 -6.74
CA CYS A 190 -12.66 -9.70 -6.70
C CYS A 190 -14.14 -9.99 -6.42
N GLN A 191 -14.44 -10.92 -5.51
CA GLN A 191 -15.76 -10.90 -4.86
C GLN A 191 -15.67 -9.96 -3.67
N GLU A 192 -16.14 -8.72 -3.83
CA GLU A 192 -16.78 -8.06 -2.67
C GLU A 192 -17.96 -8.96 -2.29
N PRO A 193 -18.11 -9.40 -1.03
CA PRO A 193 -19.31 -10.11 -0.65
C PRO A 193 -20.50 -9.19 -0.94
N GLU A 194 -21.41 -9.64 -1.80
CA GLU A 194 -22.71 -8.99 -1.95
C GLU A 194 -23.35 -9.00 -0.56
N LEU A 195 -23.30 -7.87 0.13
CA LEU A 195 -24.18 -7.61 1.26
C LEU A 195 -25.59 -7.53 0.67
N THR A 196 -26.26 -8.67 0.62
CA THR A 196 -27.70 -8.75 0.48
C THR A 196 -28.30 -7.91 1.60
N LEU A 197 -28.78 -6.72 1.25
CA LEU A 197 -29.72 -5.99 2.09
C LEU A 197 -30.85 -6.98 2.44
N PRO A 198 -31.18 -7.19 3.73
CA PRO A 198 -32.34 -7.98 4.06
C PRO A 198 -33.57 -7.27 3.49
N GLN A 199 -34.14 -7.87 2.45
CA GLN A 199 -35.54 -7.64 2.13
C GLN A 199 -36.31 -8.33 3.24
N ASP A 200 -36.85 -7.54 4.16
CA ASP A 200 -38.12 -7.78 4.88
C ASP A 200 -38.25 -6.77 6.04
N ILE A 201 -39.00 -5.69 5.79
CA ILE A 201 -40.09 -5.17 6.66
C ILE A 201 -41.21 -4.69 5.73
#